data_AF-A0A0W8CUH7-F1
#
_entry.id   AF-A0A0W8CUH7-F1
#
_cell.length_a   1.000
_cell.length_b   1.000
_cell.length_c   1.000
_cell.angle_alpha   90.00
_cell.angle_beta   90.00
_cell.angle_gamma   90.00
#
_symmetry.space_group_name_H-M   'P 1'
#
loop_
_entity.id
_entity.type
_entity.pdbx_description
1 polymer ?
#
loop_
_entity_poly.entity_id
_entity_poly.type
_entity_poly.pdbx_seq_one_letter_code
_entity_poly.pdbx_strand_id
1 'polypeptide(L)'
;MSIASLAPGNSKKARTTAIKSFTTFLVAEDMDLPTAFQLIDADKTGKVLRIMLDKYAYSLAKSQDKVLATNTCLAYYGNVKNWLVDKYPLQGGLVKPQLQKILSSLGKYCNNREESGNEKKAPPCSKQDLEGIVRLLYTSASTHSEYLDAALVVMMWYLYGRSSDAEQVEKQQLSVLPGILIFCAICKRS
;
A
#
# COMPACT_ATOMS: atom_id res chain seq x y z
N MET A 1 8.14 -16.68 -18.00
CA MET A 1 8.13 -15.51 -17.07
C MET A 1 7.06 -15.74 -16.02
N SER A 2 7.41 -15.73 -14.73
CA SER A 2 6.42 -15.91 -13.65
C SER A 2 5.66 -14.60 -13.42
N ILE A 3 4.33 -14.67 -13.24
CA ILE A 3 3.47 -13.52 -12.93
C ILE A 3 3.96 -12.77 -11.67
N ALA A 4 4.61 -13.48 -10.73
CA ALA A 4 5.20 -12.88 -9.53
C ALA A 4 6.38 -11.92 -9.81
N SER A 5 7.04 -12.04 -10.98
CA SER A 5 8.13 -11.14 -11.38
C SER A 5 7.65 -9.75 -11.79
N LEU A 6 6.37 -9.61 -12.16
CA LEU A 6 5.72 -8.36 -12.59
C LEU A 6 5.23 -7.50 -11.42
N ALA A 7 5.29 -8.00 -10.18
CA ALA A 7 4.85 -7.23 -9.01
C ALA A 7 5.75 -6.00 -8.79
N PRO A 8 5.19 -4.78 -8.65
CA PRO A 8 5.96 -3.56 -8.38
C PRO A 8 6.87 -3.73 -7.15
N GLY A 9 8.07 -3.15 -7.18
CA GLY A 9 9.05 -3.28 -6.07
C GLY A 9 8.48 -2.90 -4.70
N ASN A 10 7.57 -1.92 -4.66
CA ASN A 10 6.89 -1.49 -3.44
C ASN A 10 5.95 -2.58 -2.87
N SER A 11 5.34 -3.39 -3.73
CA SER A 11 4.49 -4.52 -3.32
C SER A 11 5.33 -5.63 -2.67
N LYS A 12 6.55 -5.89 -3.18
CA LYS A 12 7.48 -6.86 -2.57
C LYS A 12 7.90 -6.41 -1.17
N LYS A 13 8.26 -5.13 -0.99
CA LYS A 13 8.61 -4.56 0.32
C LYS A 13 7.44 -4.65 1.30
N ALA A 14 6.23 -4.27 0.88
CA ALA A 14 5.03 -4.36 1.72
C ALA A 14 4.75 -5.80 2.19
N ARG A 15 4.91 -6.79 1.29
CA ARG A 15 4.80 -8.21 1.64
C ARG A 15 5.84 -8.62 2.68
N THR A 16 7.11 -8.26 2.50
CA THR A 16 8.17 -8.56 3.47
C THR A 16 7.88 -7.96 4.84
N THR A 17 7.44 -6.70 4.90
CA THR A 17 7.06 -6.05 6.17
C THR A 17 5.92 -6.78 6.86
N ALA A 18 4.88 -7.16 6.11
CA ALA A 18 3.75 -7.89 6.66
C ALA A 18 4.15 -9.29 7.17
N ILE A 19 5.06 -10.00 6.46
CA ILE A 19 5.59 -11.30 6.91
C ILE A 19 6.43 -11.15 8.19
N LYS A 20 7.24 -10.07 8.30
CA LYS A 20 7.97 -9.78 9.53
C LYS A 20 7.02 -9.56 10.70
N SER A 21 5.98 -8.75 10.51
CA SER A 21 4.91 -8.54 11.51
C SER A 21 4.26 -9.85 11.95
N PHE A 22 3.93 -10.73 11.00
CA PHE A 22 3.39 -12.06 11.31
C PHE A 22 4.38 -12.93 12.09
N THR A 23 5.66 -12.89 11.74
CA THR A 23 6.70 -13.66 12.44
C THR A 23 6.87 -13.17 13.87
N THR A 24 6.87 -11.85 14.10
CA THR A 24 6.88 -11.28 15.45
C THR A 24 5.66 -11.71 16.25
N PHE A 25 4.48 -11.75 15.63
CA PHE A 25 3.27 -12.27 16.26
C PHE A 25 3.40 -13.75 16.66
N LEU A 26 3.97 -14.60 15.81
CA LEU A 26 4.19 -16.00 16.16
C LEU A 26 5.11 -16.15 17.36
N VAL A 27 6.22 -15.39 17.39
CA VAL A 27 7.16 -15.39 18.53
C VAL A 27 6.47 -14.96 19.82
N ALA A 28 5.54 -14.00 19.77
CA ALA A 28 4.75 -13.58 20.93
C ALA A 28 3.74 -14.65 21.41
N GLU A 29 3.37 -15.60 20.55
CA GLU A 29 2.53 -16.77 20.89
C GLU A 29 3.39 -18.03 21.17
N ASP A 30 4.68 -17.84 21.51
CA ASP A 30 5.66 -18.92 21.77
C ASP A 30 5.79 -19.93 20.61
N MET A 31 5.62 -19.45 19.37
CA MET A 31 5.66 -20.25 18.16
C MET A 31 6.70 -19.71 17.18
N ASP A 32 7.48 -20.59 16.57
CA ASP A 32 8.36 -20.23 15.47
C ASP A 32 7.68 -20.47 14.10
N LEU A 33 8.22 -19.82 13.07
CA LEU A 33 7.68 -19.93 11.72
C LEU A 33 7.73 -21.37 11.15
N PRO A 34 8.81 -22.16 11.37
CA PRO A 34 8.86 -23.56 10.96
C PRO A 34 7.77 -24.44 11.61
N THR A 35 7.55 -24.31 12.93
CA THR A 35 6.51 -25.05 13.65
C THR A 35 5.13 -24.68 13.13
N ALA A 36 4.89 -23.40 12.85
CA ALA A 36 3.65 -22.96 12.25
C ALA A 36 3.39 -23.64 10.89
N PHE A 37 4.43 -23.80 10.05
CA PHE A 37 4.31 -24.53 8.79
C PHE A 37 4.05 -26.02 8.99
N GLN A 38 4.75 -26.67 9.92
CA GLN A 38 4.51 -28.09 10.21
C GLN A 38 3.06 -28.35 10.64
N LEU A 39 2.47 -27.46 11.43
CA LEU A 39 1.06 -27.56 11.83
C LEU A 39 0.10 -27.41 10.64
N ILE A 40 0.41 -26.52 9.69
CA ILE A 40 -0.41 -26.35 8.47
C ILE A 40 -0.23 -27.56 7.53
N ASP A 41 0.98 -28.10 7.42
CA ASP A 41 1.29 -29.27 6.60
C ASP A 41 0.55 -30.53 7.11
N ALA A 42 0.46 -30.68 8.42
CA ALA A 42 -0.30 -31.77 9.05
C ALA A 42 -1.82 -31.64 8.84
N ASP A 43 -2.33 -30.43 8.61
CA ASP A 43 -3.76 -30.17 8.45
C ASP A 43 -4.19 -30.03 6.98
N LYS A 44 -4.77 -31.11 6.45
CA LYS A 44 -5.35 -31.13 5.09
C LYS A 44 -6.66 -30.35 4.98
N THR A 45 -7.31 -30.00 6.09
CA THR A 45 -8.61 -29.31 6.09
C THR A 45 -8.50 -27.79 5.98
N GLY A 46 -7.29 -27.24 6.20
CA GLY A 46 -7.03 -25.79 6.21
C GLY A 46 -7.56 -25.05 7.44
N LYS A 47 -8.08 -25.76 8.45
CA LYS A 47 -8.54 -25.19 9.72
C LYS A 47 -7.41 -24.50 10.48
N VAL A 48 -6.21 -25.09 10.51
CA VAL A 48 -5.02 -24.52 11.16
C VAL A 48 -4.64 -23.19 10.49
N LEU A 49 -4.58 -23.18 9.15
CA LEU A 49 -4.34 -21.97 8.36
C LEU A 49 -5.37 -20.87 8.70
N ARG A 50 -6.65 -21.22 8.78
CA ARG A 50 -7.72 -20.29 9.17
C ARG A 50 -7.51 -19.76 10.58
N ILE A 51 -7.25 -20.63 11.56
CA ILE A 51 -7.08 -20.25 12.97
C ILE A 51 -5.89 -19.32 13.15
N MET A 52 -4.76 -19.61 12.51
CA MET A 52 -3.59 -18.74 12.56
C MET A 52 -3.87 -17.34 12.00
N LEU A 53 -4.54 -17.28 10.85
CA LEU A 53 -4.92 -15.99 10.24
C LEU A 53 -5.97 -15.24 11.09
N ASP A 54 -6.88 -15.94 11.74
CA ASP A 54 -7.88 -15.35 12.65
C ASP A 54 -7.21 -14.74 13.90
N LYS A 55 -6.32 -15.49 14.56
CA LYS A 55 -5.53 -14.98 15.68
C LYS A 55 -4.65 -13.79 15.27
N TYR A 56 -4.03 -13.87 14.09
CA TYR A 56 -3.24 -12.76 13.57
C TYR A 56 -4.10 -11.52 13.27
N ALA A 57 -5.31 -11.70 12.73
CA ALA A 57 -6.26 -10.60 12.56
C ALA A 57 -6.62 -9.97 13.91
N TYR A 58 -6.81 -10.79 14.95
CA TYR A 58 -7.07 -10.32 16.30
C TYR A 58 -5.88 -9.56 16.91
N SER A 59 -4.64 -10.00 16.69
CA SER A 59 -3.45 -9.31 17.20
C SER A 59 -3.18 -7.98 16.49
N LEU A 60 -3.39 -7.93 15.17
CA LEU A 60 -3.38 -6.67 14.41
C LEU A 60 -4.48 -5.73 14.90
N ALA A 61 -5.64 -6.29 15.24
CA ALA A 61 -6.71 -5.53 15.78
C ALA A 61 -6.34 -4.99 17.18
N LYS A 62 -5.78 -5.77 18.08
CA LYS A 62 -5.58 -5.35 19.47
C LYS A 62 -4.16 -4.83 19.76
N SER A 63 -3.41 -4.39 18.74
CA SER A 63 -2.00 -4.02 18.91
C SER A 63 -1.80 -3.05 20.08
N GLN A 64 -1.14 -3.52 21.14
CA GLN A 64 -1.06 -2.86 22.46
C GLN A 64 -0.24 -1.57 22.43
N ASP A 65 0.77 -1.49 21.55
CA ASP A 65 1.70 -0.36 21.52
C ASP A 65 1.18 0.82 20.69
N LYS A 66 0.36 0.56 19.68
CA LYS A 66 -0.16 1.58 18.76
C LYS A 66 -1.36 1.04 18.00
N VAL A 67 -2.47 1.77 18.02
CA VAL A 67 -3.63 1.48 17.17
C VAL A 67 -3.23 1.67 15.71
N LEU A 68 -3.23 0.57 14.95
CA LEU A 68 -2.98 0.60 13.52
C LEU A 68 -4.19 1.18 12.78
N ALA A 69 -3.95 2.04 11.80
CA ALA A 69 -5.00 2.52 10.90
C ALA A 69 -5.60 1.34 10.11
N THR A 70 -6.91 1.39 9.83
CA THR A 70 -7.64 0.31 9.12
C THR A 70 -6.90 -0.16 7.87
N ASN A 71 -6.44 0.77 7.03
CA ASN A 71 -5.73 0.42 5.79
C ASN A 71 -4.44 -0.37 6.05
N THR A 72 -3.74 -0.08 7.15
CA THR A 72 -2.52 -0.79 7.53
C THR A 72 -2.83 -2.21 8.00
N CYS A 73 -3.85 -2.37 8.87
CA CYS A 73 -4.32 -3.69 9.31
C CYS A 73 -4.71 -4.58 8.12
N LEU A 74 -5.54 -4.04 7.21
CA LEU A 74 -6.01 -4.77 6.05
C LEU A 74 -4.87 -5.11 5.08
N ALA A 75 -3.90 -4.20 4.91
CA ALA A 75 -2.72 -4.46 4.10
C ALA A 75 -1.84 -5.56 4.70
N TYR A 76 -1.61 -5.56 6.02
CA TYR A 76 -0.78 -6.56 6.68
C TYR A 76 -1.43 -7.94 6.61
N TYR A 77 -2.70 -8.04 7.00
CA TYR A 77 -3.46 -9.28 6.88
C TYR A 77 -3.53 -9.75 5.42
N GLY A 78 -3.84 -8.86 4.48
CA GLY A 78 -3.97 -9.19 3.06
C GLY A 78 -2.70 -9.79 2.47
N ASN A 79 -1.54 -9.20 2.77
CA ASN A 79 -0.25 -9.71 2.30
C ASN A 79 0.10 -11.07 2.90
N VAL A 80 -0.13 -11.28 4.20
CA VAL A 80 0.16 -12.55 4.88
C VAL A 80 -0.78 -13.65 4.41
N LYS A 81 -2.08 -13.34 4.31
CA LYS A 81 -3.11 -14.25 3.76
C LYS A 81 -2.72 -14.70 2.36
N ASN A 82 -2.41 -13.77 1.46
CA ASN A 82 -2.02 -14.11 0.09
C ASN A 82 -0.75 -14.97 0.08
N TRP A 83 0.24 -14.65 0.93
CA TRP A 83 1.46 -15.46 1.01
C TRP A 83 1.24 -16.89 1.51
N LEU A 84 0.40 -17.09 2.52
CA LEU A 84 0.09 -18.43 3.01
C LEU A 84 -0.78 -19.21 2.02
N VAL A 85 -1.71 -18.55 1.33
CA VAL A 85 -2.54 -19.19 0.29
C VAL A 85 -1.70 -19.55 -0.94
N ASP A 86 -0.72 -18.73 -1.32
CA ASP A 86 0.24 -19.07 -2.40
C ASP A 86 1.04 -20.34 -2.05
N LYS A 87 1.42 -20.49 -0.77
CA LYS A 87 2.18 -21.65 -0.28
C LYS A 87 1.31 -22.90 -0.12
N TYR A 88 0.04 -22.70 0.26
CA TYR A 88 -0.92 -23.76 0.55
C TYR A 88 -2.19 -23.60 -0.29
N PRO A 89 -2.11 -23.77 -1.62
CA PRO A 89 -3.23 -23.46 -2.52
C PRO A 89 -4.45 -24.37 -2.28
N LEU A 90 -4.23 -25.65 -1.91
CA LEU A 90 -5.29 -26.61 -1.64
C LEU A 90 -6.06 -26.24 -0.35
N GLN A 91 -5.35 -26.09 0.77
CA GLN A 91 -5.94 -25.67 2.04
C GLN A 91 -6.58 -24.28 1.92
N GLY A 92 -5.90 -23.35 1.24
CA GLY A 92 -6.37 -21.99 1.00
C GLY A 92 -7.67 -21.94 0.21
N GLY A 93 -7.85 -22.85 -0.76
CA GLY A 93 -9.10 -23.02 -1.49
C GLY A 93 -10.26 -23.45 -0.58
N LEU A 94 -10.01 -24.40 0.32
CA LEU A 94 -11.00 -24.94 1.26
C LEU A 94 -11.51 -23.89 2.25
N VAL A 95 -10.62 -23.02 2.75
CA VAL A 95 -10.98 -22.01 3.75
C VAL A 95 -11.19 -20.60 3.20
N LYS A 96 -11.20 -20.43 1.87
CA LYS A 96 -11.31 -19.12 1.20
C LYS A 96 -12.50 -18.29 1.68
N PRO A 97 -13.73 -18.83 1.82
CA PRO A 97 -14.87 -18.06 2.32
C PRO A 97 -14.65 -17.57 3.76
N GLN A 98 -14.09 -18.41 4.62
CA GLN A 98 -13.80 -18.04 6.01
C GLN A 98 -12.72 -16.95 6.08
N LEU A 99 -11.66 -17.04 5.26
CA LEU A 99 -10.59 -16.03 5.23
C LEU A 99 -11.11 -14.66 4.78
N GLN A 100 -12.09 -14.63 3.88
CA GLN A 100 -12.76 -13.38 3.50
C GLN A 100 -13.64 -12.86 4.65
N LYS A 101 -14.37 -13.73 5.33
CA LYS A 101 -15.17 -13.34 6.49
C LYS A 101 -14.30 -12.69 7.57
N ILE A 102 -13.12 -13.24 7.85
CA ILE A 102 -12.14 -12.68 8.80
C ILE A 102 -11.68 -11.28 8.34
N LEU A 103 -11.29 -11.12 7.08
CA LEU A 103 -10.87 -9.82 6.54
C LEU A 103 -11.97 -8.76 6.65
N SER A 104 -13.21 -9.15 6.38
CA SER A 104 -14.38 -8.26 6.42
C SER A 104 -14.71 -7.86 7.86
N SER A 105 -14.64 -8.80 8.80
CA SER A 105 -14.79 -8.53 10.24
C SER A 105 -13.68 -7.64 10.78
N LEU A 106 -12.43 -7.89 10.38
CA LEU A 106 -11.28 -7.06 10.73
C LEU A 106 -11.47 -5.61 10.27
N GLY A 107 -11.92 -5.42 9.02
CA GLY A 107 -12.20 -4.08 8.48
C GLY A 107 -13.29 -3.35 9.26
N LYS A 108 -14.41 -4.01 9.56
CA LYS A 108 -15.47 -3.45 10.40
C LYS A 108 -14.97 -3.08 11.78
N TYR A 109 -14.21 -3.97 12.42
CA TYR A 109 -13.68 -3.74 13.76
C TYR A 109 -12.65 -2.60 13.80
N CYS A 110 -11.83 -2.43 12.76
CA CYS A 110 -10.87 -1.31 12.70
C CYS A 110 -11.57 0.03 12.43
N ASN A 111 -12.60 0.05 11.56
CA ASN A 111 -13.35 1.27 11.23
C ASN A 111 -14.22 1.80 12.38
N ASN A 112 -14.73 0.91 13.22
CA ASN A 112 -15.64 1.29 14.31
C ASN A 112 -14.91 1.76 15.58
N ARG A 113 -13.60 1.98 15.53
CA ARG A 113 -12.84 2.47 16.69
C ARG A 113 -12.90 3.99 16.75
N GLU A 114 -13.33 4.52 17.89
CA GLU A 114 -13.36 5.96 18.15
C GLU A 114 -11.97 6.63 17.99
N GLU A 115 -10.88 5.87 18.17
CA GLU A 115 -9.48 6.31 18.03
C GLU A 115 -8.88 6.12 16.63
N SER A 116 -9.66 5.67 15.65
CA SER A 116 -9.20 5.58 14.26
C SER A 116 -8.96 6.99 13.73
N GLY A 117 -7.72 7.48 13.87
CA GLY A 117 -7.27 8.69 13.20
C GLY A 117 -7.65 8.60 11.73
N ASN A 118 -8.64 9.38 11.33
CA ASN A 118 -9.12 9.47 9.96
C ASN A 118 -7.92 9.55 9.02
N GLU A 119 -8.01 8.88 7.87
CA GLU A 119 -7.02 9.01 6.80
C GLU A 119 -6.66 10.49 6.66
N LYS A 120 -5.41 10.84 6.98
CA LYS A 120 -4.90 12.20 6.85
C LYS A 120 -4.74 12.49 5.37
N LYS A 121 -5.86 12.78 4.71
CA LYS A 121 -5.86 13.25 3.34
C LYS A 121 -5.24 14.63 3.32
N ALA A 122 -4.39 14.89 2.34
CA ALA A 122 -3.97 16.25 2.07
C ALA A 122 -5.22 17.10 1.81
N PRO A 123 -5.27 18.34 2.33
CA PRO A 123 -6.37 19.25 2.03
C PRO A 123 -6.47 19.46 0.51
N PRO A 124 -7.70 19.69 -0.01
CA PRO A 124 -7.87 20.00 -1.41
C PRO A 124 -7.10 21.30 -1.72
N CYS A 125 -6.19 21.24 -2.69
CA CYS A 125 -5.53 22.41 -3.23
C CYS A 125 -6.45 23.01 -4.30
N SER A 126 -6.74 24.30 -4.24
CA SER A 126 -7.47 25.01 -5.30
C SER A 126 -6.51 25.61 -6.32
N LYS A 127 -7.05 26.03 -7.47
CA LYS A 127 -6.26 26.76 -8.48
C LYS A 127 -5.66 28.07 -7.92
N GLN A 128 -6.36 28.73 -7.01
CA GLN A 128 -5.89 29.97 -6.37
C GLN A 128 -4.73 29.70 -5.41
N ASP A 129 -4.81 28.60 -4.65
CA ASP A 129 -3.72 28.17 -3.77
C ASP A 129 -2.47 27.83 -4.60
N LEU A 130 -2.65 27.13 -5.72
CA LEU A 130 -1.57 26.83 -6.66
C LEU A 130 -0.92 28.11 -7.22
N GLU A 131 -1.73 29.07 -7.67
CA GLU A 131 -1.24 30.35 -8.18
C GLU A 131 -0.43 31.11 -7.11
N GLY A 132 -0.92 31.11 -5.86
CA GLY A 132 -0.21 31.68 -4.73
C GLY A 132 1.13 30.99 -4.46
N ILE A 133 1.16 29.66 -4.45
CA ILE A 133 2.39 28.86 -4.25
C ILE A 133 3.40 29.14 -5.36
N VAL A 134 2.99 29.08 -6.61
CA VAL A 134 3.87 29.30 -7.77
C VAL A 134 4.40 30.74 -7.76
N ARG A 135 3.55 31.72 -7.51
CA ARG A 135 3.97 33.12 -7.42
C ARG A 135 4.98 33.33 -6.29
N LEU A 136 4.77 32.71 -5.13
CA LEU A 136 5.71 32.79 -4.01
C LEU A 136 7.06 32.17 -4.40
N LEU A 137 7.06 30.95 -4.95
CA LEU A 137 8.27 30.26 -5.40
C LEU A 137 9.05 31.07 -6.43
N TYR A 138 8.38 31.65 -7.45
CA TYR A 138 9.06 32.48 -8.45
C TYR A 138 9.56 33.81 -7.89
N THR A 139 8.90 34.37 -6.87
CA THR A 139 9.29 35.65 -6.25
C THR A 139 10.46 35.47 -5.27
N SER A 140 10.56 34.30 -4.62
CA SER A 140 11.65 33.98 -3.70
C SER A 140 12.81 33.19 -4.33
N ALA A 141 12.63 32.67 -5.55
CA ALA A 141 13.65 31.86 -6.21
C ALA A 141 14.88 32.69 -6.58
N SER A 142 16.04 32.17 -6.21
CA SER A 142 17.37 32.68 -6.55
C SER A 142 18.26 31.61 -7.20
N THR A 143 17.81 30.35 -7.18
CA THR A 143 18.56 29.19 -7.67
C THR A 143 17.76 28.39 -8.70
N HIS A 144 18.49 27.67 -9.57
CA HIS A 144 17.88 26.78 -10.56
C HIS A 144 16.97 25.71 -9.93
N SER A 145 17.28 25.24 -8.72
CA SER A 145 16.47 24.23 -8.03
C SER A 145 15.08 24.76 -7.66
N GLU A 146 14.99 26.02 -7.21
CA GLU A 146 13.72 26.62 -6.80
C GLU A 146 12.77 26.85 -8.00
N TYR A 147 13.33 27.15 -9.18
CA TYR A 147 12.55 27.23 -10.42
C TYR A 147 12.08 25.84 -10.88
N LEU A 148 12.89 24.79 -10.69
CA LEU A 148 12.47 23.40 -10.94
C LEU A 148 11.32 23.00 -10.03
N ASP A 149 11.37 23.35 -8.75
CA ASP A 149 10.31 23.06 -7.78
C ASP A 149 9.00 23.74 -8.19
N ALA A 150 9.05 24.99 -8.64
CA ALA A 150 7.89 25.71 -9.16
C ALA A 150 7.29 25.04 -10.41
N ALA A 151 8.14 24.62 -11.35
CA ALA A 151 7.71 23.89 -12.54
C ALA A 151 7.10 22.51 -12.19
N LEU A 152 7.68 21.81 -11.23
CA LEU A 152 7.21 20.49 -10.78
C LEU A 152 5.83 20.59 -10.11
N VAL A 153 5.59 21.61 -9.29
CA VAL A 153 4.28 21.87 -8.67
C VAL A 153 3.20 22.10 -9.73
N VAL A 154 3.50 22.88 -10.77
CA VAL A 154 2.57 23.11 -11.90
C VAL A 154 2.33 21.83 -12.69
N MET A 155 3.39 21.08 -13.00
CA MET A 155 3.28 19.81 -13.73
C MET A 155 2.45 18.79 -12.94
N MET A 156 2.66 18.65 -11.64
CA MET A 156 1.87 17.75 -10.79
C MET A 156 0.38 18.11 -10.79
N TRP A 157 0.05 19.40 -10.81
CA TRP A 157 -1.34 19.87 -10.89
C TRP A 157 -2.00 19.53 -12.23
N TYR A 158 -1.34 19.85 -13.35
CA TYR A 158 -1.94 19.68 -14.69
C TYR A 158 -1.93 18.23 -15.18
N LEU A 159 -0.93 17.44 -14.79
CA LEU A 159 -0.85 16.04 -15.19
C LEU A 159 -1.84 15.14 -14.44
N TYR A 160 -2.48 15.63 -13.37
CA TYR A 160 -3.37 14.83 -12.49
C TYR A 160 -2.75 13.47 -12.08
N GLY A 161 -1.42 13.41 -12.09
CA GLY A 161 -0.63 12.18 -11.99
C GLY A 161 -0.17 11.94 -10.57
N ARG A 162 0.17 10.69 -10.25
CA ARG A 162 0.93 10.39 -9.03
C ARG A 162 2.30 11.05 -9.15
N SER A 163 2.94 11.43 -8.04
CA SER A 163 4.31 11.97 -8.07
C SER A 163 5.30 11.03 -8.79
N SER A 164 5.08 9.72 -8.73
CA SER A 164 5.84 8.71 -9.48
C SER A 164 5.75 8.86 -11.00
N ASP A 165 4.65 9.41 -11.50
CA ASP A 165 4.45 9.62 -12.93
C ASP A 165 5.29 10.81 -13.40
N ALA A 166 5.43 11.85 -12.56
CA ALA A 166 6.29 13.00 -12.84
C ALA A 166 7.79 12.63 -12.84
N GLU A 167 8.23 11.72 -11.97
CA GLU A 167 9.62 11.23 -11.93
C GLU A 167 10.02 10.46 -13.20
N GLN A 168 9.05 9.90 -13.92
CA GLN A 168 9.28 9.08 -15.11
C GLN A 168 9.12 9.84 -16.43
N VAL A 169 8.80 11.13 -16.38
CA VAL A 169 8.66 11.94 -17.60
C VAL A 169 10.02 12.17 -18.21
N GLU A 170 10.24 11.61 -19.40
CA GLU A 170 11.42 11.87 -20.21
C GLU A 170 11.18 13.02 -21.19
N LYS A 171 12.24 13.75 -21.55
CA LYS A 171 12.16 14.86 -22.52
C LYS A 171 11.53 14.45 -23.86
N GLN A 172 11.70 13.19 -24.27
CA GLN A 172 11.14 12.64 -25.51
C GLN A 172 9.61 12.47 -25.47
N GLN A 173 9.02 12.49 -24.28
CA GLN A 173 7.57 12.38 -24.07
C GLN A 173 6.88 13.75 -24.07
N LEU A 174 7.64 14.84 -24.18
CA LEU A 174 7.15 16.21 -24.28
C LEU A 174 7.12 16.67 -25.73
N SER A 175 5.94 17.06 -26.21
CA SER A 175 5.73 17.57 -27.56
C SER A 175 5.08 18.94 -27.51
N VAL A 176 5.54 19.87 -28.35
CA VAL A 176 4.93 21.20 -28.46
C VAL A 176 3.92 21.17 -29.61
N LEU A 177 2.65 21.42 -29.28
CA LEU A 177 1.54 21.51 -30.22
C LEU A 177 1.32 22.97 -30.67
N PRO A 178 0.62 23.19 -31.80
CA PRO A 178 0.25 24.53 -32.25
C PRO A 178 -0.47 25.31 -31.14
N GLY A 179 -0.11 26.59 -30.95
CA GLY A 179 -0.65 27.41 -29.86
C GLY A 179 0.14 27.34 -28.55
N ILE A 180 1.40 26.86 -28.56
CA ILE A 180 2.30 26.80 -27.39
C ILE A 180 1.76 25.82 -26.31
N LEU A 181 0.96 24.83 -26.72
CA LEU A 181 0.52 23.77 -25.82
C LEU A 181 1.65 22.75 -25.65
N ILE A 182 2.00 22.43 -24.41
CA ILE A 182 2.92 21.33 -24.11
C ILE A 182 2.09 20.07 -23.85
N PHE A 183 2.28 19.06 -24.68
CA PHE A 183 1.69 17.73 -24.53
C PHE A 183 2.70 16.80 -23.85
N CYS A 184 2.25 16.07 -22.83
CA CYS A 184 3.06 15.09 -22.11
C CYS A 184 2.43 13.70 -22.23
N ALA A 185 3.09 12.77 -22.89
CA ALA A 185 2.64 11.38 -23.03
C ALA A 185 3.06 10.56 -21.80
N ILE A 186 2.17 10.38 -20.82
CA ILE A 186 2.44 9.53 -19.64
C ILE A 186 2.16 8.06 -20.00
N CYS A 187 3.20 7.25 -20.12
CA CYS A 187 3.06 5.83 -20.35
C CYS A 187 2.72 5.10 -19.04
N LYS A 188 1.42 4.83 -18.80
CA LYS A 188 1.01 3.97 -17.67
C LYS A 188 1.50 2.54 -17.92
N ARG A 189 2.47 2.06 -17.13
CA ARG A 189 2.75 0.61 -17.05
C ARG A 189 1.53 -0.10 -16.46
N SER A 190 0.89 -0.95 -17.28
CA SER A 190 -0.05 -2.00 -16.84
C SER A 190 0.65 -3.07 -16.02
#